data_AF-A0AAU7MAZ9-F1
#
_entry.id   AF-A0AAU7MAZ9-F1
#
_cell.length_a   1.000
_cell.length_b   1.000
_cell.length_c   1.000
_cell.angle_alpha   90.00
_cell.angle_beta   90.00
_cell.angle_gamma   90.00
#
_symmetry.space_group_name_H-M   'P 1'
#
loop_
_entity.id
_entity.type
_entity.pdbx_description
1 polymer ?
#
loop_
_entity_poly.entity_id
_entity_poly.type
_entity_poly.pdbx_seq_one_letter_code
_entity_poly.pdbx_strand_id
1 'polypeptide(L)'
;MRDAQRWCAGHTIDDHPALAHAVRVAVTIGEYVPNPSPELIAAALLHDVPDFVPRTPDIYQVLADAYGPQVPRIIAALHAEHQALDMPNPPIRVSDPPVLLASTADKIVALRSLLRRAHASGNVTNFLRARPALLTLLPHFRAFQQAAHPRVPAGMSARLDTALTLLERAAASIPTVSE
;
A
#
# COMPACT_ATOMS: atom_id res chain seq x y z
N MET A 1 -13.27 8.31 -12.22
CA MET A 1 -14.04 7.78 -11.09
C MET A 1 -14.46 8.95 -10.20
N ARG A 2 -15.76 9.23 -10.05
CA ARG A 2 -16.26 10.37 -9.25
C ARG A 2 -16.21 10.10 -7.74
N ASP A 3 -16.36 8.84 -7.33
CA ASP A 3 -16.42 8.49 -5.90
C ASP A 3 -15.04 8.54 -5.22
N ALA A 4 -13.98 8.07 -5.88
CA ALA A 4 -12.62 8.24 -5.39
C ALA A 4 -12.26 9.73 -5.21
N GLN A 5 -12.69 10.59 -6.13
CA GLN A 5 -12.50 12.05 -5.99
C GLN A 5 -13.27 12.60 -4.79
N ARG A 6 -14.52 12.17 -4.61
CA ARG A 6 -15.38 12.63 -3.51
C ARG A 6 -14.86 12.19 -2.15
N TRP A 7 -14.51 10.92 -1.99
CA TRP A 7 -14.17 10.34 -0.69
C TRP A 7 -12.71 10.54 -0.29
N CYS A 8 -11.80 10.72 -1.25
CA CYS A 8 -10.42 11.12 -0.94
C CYS A 8 -10.26 12.65 -0.79
N ALA A 9 -11.30 13.45 -1.03
CA ALA A 9 -11.22 14.91 -0.96
C ALA A 9 -10.85 15.39 0.46
N GLY A 10 -9.80 16.19 0.57
CA GLY A 10 -9.32 16.72 1.85
C GLY A 10 -8.49 15.73 2.68
N HIS A 11 -8.35 14.48 2.23
CA HIS A 11 -7.52 13.47 2.90
C HIS A 11 -6.10 13.41 2.33
N THR A 12 -5.16 13.10 3.21
CA THR A 12 -3.74 12.96 2.86
C THR A 12 -3.19 11.62 3.30
N ILE A 13 -2.38 11.00 2.45
CA ILE A 13 -1.52 9.87 2.78
C ILE A 13 -0.09 10.35 2.59
N ASP A 14 0.75 10.18 3.60
CA ASP A 14 2.17 10.54 3.51
C ASP A 14 2.42 12.01 3.06
N ASP A 15 1.64 12.94 3.61
CA ASP A 15 1.65 14.39 3.30
C ASP A 15 1.28 14.73 1.84
N HIS A 16 0.71 13.79 1.10
CA HIS A 16 0.23 13.98 -0.27
C HIS A 16 -1.27 13.69 -0.38
N PRO A 17 -1.98 14.28 -1.37
CA PRO A 17 -3.40 14.00 -1.57
C PRO A 17 -3.67 12.50 -1.74
N ALA A 18 -4.61 11.95 -0.96
CA ALA A 18 -4.91 10.51 -0.97
C ALA A 18 -5.34 10.01 -2.37
N LEU A 19 -6.06 10.82 -3.15
CA LEU A 19 -6.40 10.49 -4.52
C LEU A 19 -5.16 10.27 -5.41
N ALA A 20 -4.10 11.06 -5.21
CA ALA A 20 -2.88 10.93 -6.00
C ALA A 20 -2.14 9.62 -5.67
N HIS A 21 -2.22 9.15 -4.42
CA HIS A 21 -1.73 7.82 -4.03
C HIS A 21 -2.53 6.72 -4.73
N ALA A 22 -3.85 6.70 -4.59
CA ALA A 22 -4.72 5.69 -5.19
C ALA A 22 -4.58 5.61 -6.72
N VAL A 23 -4.45 6.76 -7.41
CA VAL A 23 -4.19 6.80 -8.86
C VAL A 23 -2.83 6.17 -9.19
N ARG A 24 -1.77 6.43 -8.42
CA ARG A 24 -0.46 5.81 -8.65
C ARG A 24 -0.50 4.30 -8.43
N VAL A 25 -1.30 3.82 -7.49
CA VAL A 25 -1.51 2.37 -7.27
C VAL A 25 -2.15 1.76 -8.51
N ALA A 26 -3.25 2.33 -9.01
CA ALA A 26 -3.92 1.86 -10.22
C ALA A 26 -3.00 1.89 -11.46
N VAL A 27 -2.20 2.95 -11.62
CA VAL A 27 -1.20 3.05 -12.70
C VAL A 27 -0.14 1.96 -12.55
N THR A 28 0.37 1.71 -11.34
CA THR A 28 1.35 0.65 -11.08
C THR A 28 0.80 -0.73 -11.46
N ILE A 29 -0.49 -0.99 -11.21
CA ILE A 29 -1.13 -2.23 -11.69
C ILE A 29 -1.12 -2.29 -13.21
N GLY A 30 -1.53 -1.22 -13.90
CA GLY A 30 -1.55 -1.16 -15.37
C GLY A 30 -0.17 -1.27 -16.03
N GLU A 31 0.90 -0.86 -15.35
CA GLU A 31 2.28 -1.00 -15.81
C GLU A 31 2.75 -2.47 -15.85
N TYR A 32 2.29 -3.30 -14.91
CA TYR A 32 2.83 -4.66 -14.70
C TYR A 32 1.85 -5.80 -15.00
N VAL A 33 0.54 -5.54 -15.00
CA VAL A 33 -0.50 -6.54 -15.23
C VAL A 33 -1.10 -6.33 -16.62
N PRO A 34 -0.91 -7.26 -17.57
CA PRO A 34 -1.55 -7.17 -18.88
C PRO A 34 -3.07 -7.21 -18.74
N ASN A 35 -3.78 -6.23 -19.30
CA ASN A 35 -5.24 -6.13 -19.30
C ASN A 35 -5.86 -6.33 -17.89
N PRO A 36 -5.56 -5.45 -16.91
CA PRO A 36 -6.10 -5.60 -15.57
C PRO A 36 -7.62 -5.48 -15.59
N SER A 37 -8.31 -6.26 -14.77
CA SER A 37 -9.78 -6.22 -14.75
C SER A 37 -10.27 -4.84 -14.27
N PRO A 38 -11.40 -4.34 -14.79
CA PRO A 38 -11.99 -3.08 -14.32
C PRO A 38 -12.23 -3.07 -12.81
N GLU A 39 -12.60 -4.20 -12.20
CA GLU A 39 -12.82 -4.34 -10.76
C GLU A 39 -11.53 -4.18 -9.97
N LEU A 40 -10.40 -4.72 -10.45
CA LEU A 40 -9.10 -4.55 -9.81
C LEU A 40 -8.67 -3.07 -9.82
N ILE A 41 -8.84 -2.39 -10.95
CA ILE A 41 -8.53 -0.95 -11.07
C ILE A 41 -9.47 -0.12 -10.19
N ALA A 42 -10.76 -0.45 -10.17
CA ALA A 42 -11.73 0.19 -9.31
C ALA A 42 -11.38 0.02 -7.83
N ALA A 43 -11.05 -1.20 -7.42
CA ALA A 43 -10.62 -1.50 -6.06
C ALA A 43 -9.35 -0.72 -5.67
N ALA A 44 -8.35 -0.67 -6.55
CA ALA A 44 -7.12 0.10 -6.30
C ALA A 44 -7.38 1.61 -6.14
N LEU A 45 -8.29 2.17 -6.93
CA LEU A 45 -8.67 3.60 -6.83
C LEU A 45 -9.45 3.94 -5.56
N LEU A 46 -10.07 2.95 -4.93
CA LEU A 46 -10.97 3.11 -3.78
C LEU A 46 -10.44 2.44 -2.50
N HIS A 47 -9.24 1.84 -2.53
CA HIS A 47 -8.81 0.94 -1.46
C HIS A 47 -8.67 1.61 -0.09
N ASP A 48 -8.26 2.88 -0.04
CA ASP A 48 -8.12 3.66 1.20
C ASP A 48 -9.45 4.29 1.68
N VAL A 49 -10.51 4.24 0.87
CA VAL A 49 -11.80 4.89 1.21
C VAL A 49 -12.34 4.47 2.58
N PRO A 50 -12.29 3.18 2.98
CA PRO A 50 -12.74 2.77 4.31
C PRO A 50 -12.02 3.45 5.48
N ASP A 51 -10.80 3.95 5.28
CA ASP A 51 -10.03 4.66 6.31
C ASP A 51 -10.46 6.14 6.47
N PHE A 52 -11.20 6.68 5.50
CA PHE A 52 -11.59 8.09 5.44
C PHE A 52 -13.05 8.35 5.77
N VAL A 53 -13.92 7.40 5.47
CA VAL A 53 -15.37 7.58 5.59
C VAL A 53 -15.87 7.14 6.97
N PRO A 54 -16.95 7.77 7.50
CA PRO A 54 -17.58 7.30 8.72
C PRO A 54 -18.16 5.89 8.53
N ARG A 55 -18.29 5.14 9.63
CA ARG A 55 -18.85 3.77 9.65
C ARG A 55 -20.31 3.66 9.20
N THR A 56 -21.01 4.80 9.06
CA THR A 56 -22.39 4.86 8.59
C THR A 56 -22.48 5.94 7.52
N PRO A 57 -22.96 5.63 6.31
CA PRO A 57 -23.51 4.34 5.84
C PRO A 57 -22.46 3.22 5.73
N ASP A 58 -22.90 1.96 5.61
CA ASP A 58 -22.00 0.84 5.31
C ASP A 58 -21.36 1.03 3.93
N ILE A 59 -20.09 1.44 3.93
CA ILE A 59 -19.37 1.74 2.70
C ILE A 59 -19.21 0.52 1.80
N TYR A 60 -19.12 -0.69 2.35
CA TYR A 60 -18.95 -1.90 1.55
C TYR A 60 -20.24 -2.23 0.79
N GLN A 61 -21.40 -1.98 1.39
CA GLN A 61 -22.68 -2.11 0.68
C GLN A 61 -22.79 -1.07 -0.44
N VAL A 62 -22.46 0.20 -0.16
CA VAL A 62 -22.47 1.27 -1.19
C VAL A 62 -21.56 0.90 -2.37
N LEU A 63 -20.37 0.37 -2.08
CA LEU A 63 -19.42 -0.09 -3.09
C LEU A 63 -19.92 -1.31 -3.87
N ALA A 64 -20.60 -2.26 -3.19
CA ALA A 64 -21.20 -3.42 -3.85
C ALA A 64 -22.28 -3.00 -4.85
N ASP A 65 -23.14 -2.05 -4.47
CA ASP A 65 -24.23 -1.56 -5.32
C ASP A 65 -23.71 -0.79 -6.54
N ALA A 66 -22.63 -0.03 -6.38
CA ALA A 66 -22.08 0.81 -7.45
C ALA A 66 -21.11 0.08 -8.39
N TYR A 67 -20.35 -0.90 -7.88
CA TYR A 67 -19.22 -1.50 -8.60
C TYR A 67 -19.27 -3.03 -8.68
N GLY A 68 -20.32 -3.65 -8.14
CA GLY A 68 -20.45 -5.09 -8.04
C GLY A 68 -19.65 -5.69 -6.87
N PRO A 69 -19.90 -6.97 -6.53
CA PRO A 69 -19.44 -7.57 -5.28
C PRO A 69 -17.92 -7.81 -5.20
N GLN A 70 -17.21 -7.82 -6.33
CA GLN A 70 -15.77 -8.07 -6.34
C GLN A 70 -14.96 -6.88 -5.80
N VAL A 71 -15.40 -5.65 -6.06
CA VAL A 71 -14.71 -4.44 -5.61
C VAL A 71 -14.66 -4.31 -4.08
N PRO A 72 -15.79 -4.33 -3.34
CA PRO A 72 -15.76 -4.27 -1.87
C PRO A 72 -15.06 -5.48 -1.26
N ARG A 73 -15.08 -6.66 -1.89
CA ARG A 73 -14.35 -7.84 -1.43
C ARG A 73 -12.83 -7.61 -1.42
N ILE A 74 -12.29 -7.04 -2.50
CA ILE A 74 -10.86 -6.70 -2.61
C ILE A 74 -10.52 -5.61 -1.59
N ILE A 75 -11.33 -4.54 -1.54
CA ILE A 75 -11.12 -3.41 -0.62
C ILE A 75 -11.16 -3.85 0.84
N ALA A 76 -12.11 -4.71 1.23
CA ALA A 76 -12.19 -5.24 2.59
C ALA A 76 -10.95 -6.05 2.97
N ALA A 77 -10.39 -6.83 2.04
CA ALA A 77 -9.16 -7.57 2.27
C ALA A 77 -7.93 -6.66 2.44
N LEU A 78 -7.84 -5.57 1.66
CA LEU A 78 -6.78 -4.57 1.77
C LEU A 78 -6.90 -3.78 3.09
N HIS A 79 -8.10 -3.33 3.43
CA HIS A 79 -8.35 -2.63 4.69
C HIS A 79 -8.03 -3.51 5.90
N ALA A 80 -8.39 -4.79 5.87
CA ALA A 80 -8.02 -5.74 6.92
C ALA A 80 -6.50 -5.96 7.00
N GLU A 81 -5.77 -5.91 5.88
CA GLU A 81 -4.31 -5.93 5.87
C GLU A 81 -3.73 -4.67 6.52
N HIS A 82 -4.22 -3.48 6.15
CA HIS A 82 -3.79 -2.22 6.75
C HIS A 82 -4.00 -2.20 8.26
N GLN A 83 -5.18 -2.62 8.74
CA GLN A 83 -5.46 -2.76 10.18
C GLN A 83 -4.54 -3.77 10.88
N ALA A 84 -4.18 -4.85 10.20
CA ALA A 84 -3.31 -5.87 10.78
C ALA A 84 -1.87 -5.37 10.99
N LEU A 85 -1.41 -4.37 10.22
CA LEU A 85 -0.06 -3.81 10.38
C LEU A 85 0.15 -3.12 11.73
N ASP A 86 -0.92 -2.74 12.43
CA ASP A 86 -0.87 -2.19 13.79
C ASP A 86 -0.82 -3.29 14.88
N MET A 87 -0.97 -4.56 14.48
CA MET A 87 -0.99 -5.71 15.39
C MET A 87 0.38 -6.42 15.46
N PRO A 88 0.71 -7.10 16.57
CA PRO A 88 1.89 -7.96 16.62
C PRO A 88 1.79 -9.10 15.58
N ASN A 89 2.86 -9.30 14.82
CA ASN A 89 2.99 -10.38 13.82
C ASN A 89 1.82 -10.42 12.79
N PRO A 90 1.67 -9.38 11.94
CA PRO A 90 0.60 -9.34 10.95
C PRO A 90 0.66 -10.56 10.01
N PRO A 91 -0.49 -11.19 9.68
CA PRO A 91 -0.52 -12.34 8.79
C PRO A 91 -0.19 -11.91 7.35
N ILE A 92 0.62 -12.72 6.66
CA ILE A 92 0.91 -12.54 5.23
C ILE A 92 -0.05 -13.42 4.43
N ARG A 93 -0.93 -12.80 3.64
CA ARG A 93 -1.94 -13.50 2.82
C ARG A 93 -1.62 -13.33 1.34
N VAL A 94 -1.29 -14.42 0.67
CA VAL A 94 -0.87 -14.41 -0.75
C VAL A 94 -1.73 -15.33 -1.64
N SER A 95 -2.84 -15.86 -1.12
CA SER A 95 -3.70 -16.83 -1.81
C SER A 95 -4.70 -16.22 -2.78
N ASP A 96 -4.95 -14.91 -2.70
CA ASP A 96 -5.97 -14.20 -3.47
C ASP A 96 -5.32 -13.28 -4.50
N PRO A 97 -5.28 -13.65 -5.80
CA PRO A 97 -4.47 -12.93 -6.78
C PRO A 97 -4.87 -11.45 -6.97
N PRO A 98 -6.16 -11.07 -7.12
CA PRO A 98 -6.54 -9.67 -7.19
C PRO A 98 -6.10 -8.84 -5.97
N VAL A 99 -6.28 -9.37 -4.76
CA VAL A 99 -5.85 -8.70 -3.52
C VAL A 99 -4.32 -8.58 -3.48
N LEU A 100 -3.61 -9.65 -3.83
CA LEU A 100 -2.16 -9.68 -3.84
C LEU A 100 -1.56 -8.65 -4.82
N LEU A 101 -2.15 -8.51 -6.01
CA LEU A 101 -1.73 -7.51 -6.99
C LEU A 101 -1.94 -6.08 -6.46
N ALA A 102 -3.13 -5.79 -5.91
CA ALA A 102 -3.43 -4.48 -5.36
C ALA A 102 -2.55 -4.13 -4.15
N SER A 103 -2.38 -5.06 -3.20
CA SER A 103 -1.51 -4.89 -2.03
C SER A 103 -0.05 -4.68 -2.45
N THR A 104 0.45 -5.45 -3.42
CA THR A 104 1.82 -5.27 -3.92
C THR A 104 2.00 -3.90 -4.57
N ALA A 105 1.01 -3.42 -5.34
CA ALA A 105 1.05 -2.10 -5.98
C ALA A 105 1.06 -0.97 -4.93
N ASP A 106 0.18 -1.08 -3.93
CA ASP A 106 0.10 -0.14 -2.81
C ASP A 106 1.45 -0.03 -2.10
N LYS A 107 2.05 -1.15 -1.70
CA LYS A 107 3.37 -1.18 -1.04
C LYS A 107 4.48 -0.59 -1.92
N ILE A 108 4.47 -0.86 -3.23
CA ILE A 108 5.43 -0.23 -4.16
C ILE A 108 5.30 1.28 -4.12
N VAL A 109 4.07 1.81 -4.21
CA VAL A 109 3.82 3.26 -4.25
C VAL A 109 4.18 3.91 -2.91
N ALA A 110 3.72 3.34 -1.80
CA ALA A 110 3.97 3.84 -0.46
C ALA A 110 5.48 3.88 -0.14
N LEU A 111 6.20 2.77 -0.31
CA LEU A 111 7.62 2.68 0.03
C LEU A 111 8.50 3.55 -0.88
N ARG A 112 8.14 3.71 -2.16
CA ARG A 112 8.83 4.64 -3.07
C ARG A 112 8.56 6.10 -2.71
N SER A 113 7.33 6.43 -2.32
CA SER A 113 6.98 7.78 -1.86
C SER A 113 7.77 8.14 -0.60
N LEU A 114 7.83 7.21 0.35
CA LEU A 114 8.63 7.32 1.56
C LEU A 114 10.12 7.54 1.26
N LEU A 115 10.73 6.72 0.40
CA LEU A 115 12.13 6.89 -0.02
C LEU A 115 12.36 8.28 -0.62
N ARG A 116 11.48 8.73 -1.53
CA ARG A 116 11.59 10.05 -2.15
C ARG A 116 11.54 11.17 -1.10
N ARG A 117 10.63 11.09 -0.12
CA ARG A 117 10.56 12.07 0.98
C ARG A 117 11.80 12.03 1.87
N ALA A 118 12.31 10.82 2.17
CA ALA A 118 13.54 10.67 2.93
C ALA A 118 14.71 11.38 2.23
N HIS A 119 14.86 11.22 0.92
CA HIS A 119 15.88 11.93 0.14
C HIS A 119 15.63 13.45 0.12
N ALA A 120 14.39 13.88 -0.11
CA ALA A 120 14.03 15.29 -0.14
C ALA A 120 14.24 16.01 1.20
N SER A 121 14.24 15.28 2.33
CA SER A 121 14.53 15.84 3.65
C SER A 121 15.99 16.29 3.83
N GLY A 122 16.90 15.86 2.94
CA GLY A 122 18.34 16.09 3.08
C GLY A 122 19.02 15.26 4.16
N ASN A 123 18.27 14.53 5.00
CA ASN A 123 18.80 13.66 6.04
C ASN A 123 17.93 12.40 6.20
N VAL A 124 18.19 11.40 5.34
CA VAL A 124 17.48 10.12 5.29
C VAL A 124 17.47 9.42 6.65
N THR A 125 18.60 9.41 7.37
CA THR A 125 18.73 8.73 8.66
C THR A 125 17.81 9.34 9.72
N ASN A 126 17.82 10.66 9.86
CA ASN A 126 16.93 11.34 10.82
C ASN A 126 15.46 11.19 10.41
N PHE A 127 15.18 11.26 9.11
CA PHE A 127 13.83 11.05 8.58
C PHE A 127 13.29 9.66 8.95
N LEU A 128 14.10 8.60 8.80
CA LEU A 128 13.68 7.24 9.16
C LEU A 128 13.66 7.01 10.67
N ARG A 129 14.59 7.59 11.44
CA ARG A 129 14.60 7.49 12.91
C ARG A 129 13.32 8.03 13.53
N ALA A 130 12.72 9.07 12.94
CA ALA A 130 11.44 9.62 13.38
C ALA A 130 10.23 8.70 13.09
N ARG A 131 10.43 7.51 12.50
CA ARG A 131 9.38 6.59 12.06
C ARG A 131 9.63 5.15 12.58
N PRO A 132 9.63 4.92 13.90
CA PRO A 132 9.96 3.62 14.48
C PRO A 132 8.98 2.51 14.09
N ALA A 133 7.69 2.82 13.88
CA ALA A 133 6.69 1.84 13.45
C ALA A 133 7.04 1.24 12.06
N LEU A 134 7.44 2.10 11.12
CA LEU A 134 7.92 1.67 9.80
C LEU A 134 9.13 0.74 9.93
N LEU A 135 10.13 1.12 10.74
CA LEU A 135 11.35 0.31 10.92
C LEU A 135 11.02 -1.07 11.49
N THR A 136 10.05 -1.14 12.40
CA THR A 136 9.56 -2.40 12.98
C THR A 136 8.86 -3.27 11.94
N LEU A 137 8.22 -2.68 10.93
CA LEU A 137 7.52 -3.40 9.86
C LEU A 137 8.43 -3.84 8.69
N LEU A 138 9.67 -3.37 8.59
CA LEU A 138 10.57 -3.74 7.48
C LEU A 138 10.74 -5.27 7.33
N PRO A 139 10.96 -6.06 8.41
CA PRO A 139 11.03 -7.52 8.29
C PRO A 139 9.72 -8.13 7.76
N HIS A 140 8.57 -7.59 8.16
CA HIS A 140 7.27 -8.05 7.66
C HIS A 140 7.12 -7.76 6.16
N PHE A 141 7.46 -6.56 5.68
CA PHE A 141 7.38 -6.25 4.25
C PHE A 141 8.35 -7.09 3.42
N ARG A 142 9.54 -7.41 3.95
CA ARG A 142 10.47 -8.33 3.32
C ARG A 142 9.89 -9.74 3.20
N ALA A 143 9.31 -10.26 4.27
CA ALA A 143 8.65 -11.57 4.25
C ALA A 143 7.44 -11.59 3.29
N PHE A 144 6.66 -10.50 3.24
CA PHE A 144 5.58 -10.33 2.26
C PHE A 144 6.12 -10.41 0.84
N GLN A 145 7.18 -9.65 0.51
CA GLN A 145 7.77 -9.64 -0.82
C GLN A 145 8.26 -11.03 -1.24
N GLN A 146 8.90 -11.77 -0.35
CA GLN A 146 9.35 -13.14 -0.61
C GLN A 146 8.17 -14.10 -0.86
N ALA A 147 7.10 -13.99 -0.08
CA ALA A 147 5.90 -14.81 -0.26
C ALA A 147 5.10 -14.45 -1.53
N ALA A 148 5.09 -13.17 -1.91
CA ALA A 148 4.41 -12.65 -3.09
C ALA A 148 5.17 -12.94 -4.39
N HIS A 149 6.51 -12.96 -4.36
CA HIS A 149 7.39 -13.13 -5.52
C HIS A 149 6.95 -14.21 -6.53
N PRO A 150 6.62 -15.46 -6.12
CA PRO A 150 6.23 -16.50 -7.08
C PRO A 150 4.82 -16.33 -7.66
N ARG A 151 4.05 -15.32 -7.22
CA ARG A 151 2.61 -15.16 -7.51
C ARG A 151 2.23 -13.83 -8.15
N VAL A 152 3.18 -12.90 -8.28
CA VAL A 152 2.98 -11.59 -8.93
C VAL A 152 3.88 -11.47 -10.17
N PRO A 153 3.59 -10.55 -11.10
CA PRO A 153 4.49 -10.30 -12.23
C PRO A 153 5.91 -10.00 -11.76
N ALA A 154 6.91 -10.58 -12.42
CA ALA A 154 8.32 -10.48 -12.01
C ALA A 154 8.79 -9.03 -11.87
N GLY A 155 8.37 -8.15 -12.78
CA GLY A 155 8.69 -6.72 -12.73
C GLY A 155 8.13 -6.01 -11.49
N MET A 156 6.96 -6.43 -11.03
CA MET A 156 6.31 -5.91 -9.83
C MET A 156 7.08 -6.35 -8.57
N SER A 157 7.42 -7.64 -8.48
CA SER A 157 8.24 -8.17 -7.38
C SER A 157 9.61 -7.48 -7.33
N ALA A 158 10.31 -7.35 -8.46
CA ALA A 158 11.61 -6.68 -8.53
C ALA A 158 11.52 -5.20 -8.12
N ARG A 159 10.42 -4.53 -8.45
CA ARG A 159 10.18 -3.15 -8.05
C ARG A 159 10.03 -3.00 -6.54
N LEU A 160 9.28 -3.90 -5.91
CA LEU A 160 9.12 -3.94 -4.45
C LEU A 160 10.43 -4.28 -3.76
N ASP A 161 11.15 -5.30 -4.25
CA ASP A 161 12.46 -5.71 -3.74
C ASP A 161 13.47 -4.56 -3.75
N THR A 162 13.52 -3.79 -4.84
CA THR A 162 14.39 -2.61 -4.95
C THR A 162 14.08 -1.57 -3.87
N ALA A 163 12.79 -1.26 -3.66
CA ALA A 163 12.38 -0.28 -2.65
C ALA A 163 12.73 -0.74 -1.22
N LEU A 164 12.48 -2.01 -0.91
CA LEU A 164 12.81 -2.59 0.39
C LEU A 164 14.31 -2.61 0.65
N THR A 165 15.11 -3.01 -0.34
CA THR A 165 16.57 -3.05 -0.24
C THR A 165 17.15 -1.68 0.06
N LEU A 166 16.62 -0.62 -0.57
CA LEU A 166 17.06 0.76 -0.29
C LEU A 166 16.67 1.21 1.11
N LEU A 167 15.46 0.87 1.57
CA LEU A 167 15.00 1.21 2.93
C LEU A 167 15.79 0.47 4.00
N GLU A 168 16.05 -0.82 3.83
CA GLU A 168 16.83 -1.63 4.77
C GLU A 168 18.26 -1.13 4.90
N ARG A 169 18.92 -0.76 3.78
CA ARG A 169 20.26 -0.16 3.81
C ARG A 169 20.26 1.18 4.56
N ALA A 170 19.25 2.00 4.33
CA ALA A 170 19.11 3.27 5.03
C ALA A 170 18.83 3.06 6.53
N ALA A 171 18.00 2.08 6.89
CA ALA A 171 17.68 1.71 8.26
C ALA A 171 18.92 1.16 9.01
N ALA A 172 19.72 0.31 8.37
CA ALA A 172 20.96 -0.22 8.93
C ALA A 172 22.01 0.87 9.20
N SER A 173 21.88 2.04 8.56
CA SER A 173 22.75 3.21 8.75
C SER A 173 22.32 4.09 9.93
N ILE A 174 21.23 3.74 10.64
CA ILE A 174 20.79 4.44 11.85
C ILE A 174 21.65 3.93 13.01
N PRO A 175 22.55 4.74 13.60
CA PRO A 175 23.32 4.31 14.76
C PRO A 175 22.38 3.92 15.90
N THR A 176 22.60 2.73 16.45
CA THR A 176 22.00 2.31 17.71
C THR A 176 22.63 3.13 18.82
N VAL A 177 21.84 3.99 19.47
CA VAL A 177 22.29 4.65 20.70
C VAL A 177 22.51 3.51 21.69
N SER A 178 23.77 3.28 22.06
CA SER A 178 24.10 2.42 23.19
C SER A 178 23.68 3.20 24.44
N GLU A 179 22.72 2.67 25.20
CA GLU A 179 22.44 3.12 26.57
C GLU A 179 23.62 2.79 27.49
#